data_AF-A0A395RDN5-F1
#
_entry.id   AF-A0A395RDN5-F1
#
_cell.length_a   1.000
_cell.length_b   1.000
_cell.length_c   1.000
_cell.angle_alpha   90.00
_cell.angle_beta   90.00
_cell.angle_gamma   90.00
#
_symmetry.space_group_name_H-M   'P 1'
#
loop_
_entity.id
_entity.type
_entity.pdbx_description
1 polymer ?
#
loop_
_entity_poly.entity_id
_entity_poly.type
_entity_poly.pdbx_seq_one_letter_code
_entity_poly.pdbx_strand_id
1 'polypeptide(L)' 'NPYPNVDAHSGVLLQYYGLTEANYYTVLFGVSRAIGVLPQLIIDRALGAPIERPKSFSTDKWAELVKKL' A
#
# COMPACT_ATOMS: atom_id res chain seq x y z
N ASN A 1 12.94 15.95 4.54
CA ASN A 1 12.66 16.13 3.10
C ASN A 1 11.37 16.95 2.99
N PRO A 2 11.42 18.27 2.77
CA PRO A 2 10.27 19.18 2.96
C PRO A 2 9.38 19.38 1.72
N TYR A 3 9.46 18.52 0.71
CA TYR A 3 8.68 18.64 -0.53
C TYR A 3 7.31 17.95 -0.42
N PRO A 4 6.28 18.45 -1.13
CA PRO A 4 4.97 17.82 -1.17
C PRO A 4 4.98 16.50 -1.95
N ASN A 5 3.93 15.69 -1.79
CA ASN A 5 3.70 14.46 -2.54
C ASN A 5 2.47 14.61 -3.45
N VAL A 6 2.10 13.53 -4.16
CA VAL A 6 0.97 13.52 -5.12
C VAL A 6 -0.37 13.90 -4.48
N ASP A 7 -0.58 13.53 -3.21
CA ASP A 7 -1.83 13.75 -2.48
C ASP A 7 -2.04 15.22 -2.10
N ALA A 8 -0.99 16.03 -2.13
CA ALA A 8 -1.08 17.47 -1.91
C ALA A 8 -1.82 18.21 -3.04
N HIS A 9 -1.98 17.60 -4.23
CA HIS A 9 -2.48 18.31 -5.41
C HIS A 9 -3.58 17.58 -6.18
N SER A 10 -3.71 16.25 -6.05
CA SER A 10 -4.72 15.47 -6.79
C SER A 10 -6.15 15.89 -6.45
N GLY A 11 -6.44 16.19 -5.18
CA GLY A 11 -7.78 16.55 -4.70
C GLY A 11 -8.35 17.83 -5.34
N VAL A 12 -7.54 18.90 -5.44
CA VAL A 12 -8.03 20.18 -5.99
C VAL A 12 -8.38 20.07 -7.48
N LEU A 13 -7.71 19.18 -8.22
CA LEU A 13 -8.05 18.91 -9.61
C LEU A 13 -9.40 18.18 -9.73
N LEU A 14 -9.61 17.14 -8.91
CA LEU A 14 -10.89 16.41 -8.90
C LEU A 14 -12.06 17.33 -8.56
N GLN A 15 -11.91 18.17 -7.54
CA GLN A 15 -12.93 19.14 -7.14
C GLN A 15 -13.21 20.16 -8.24
N TYR A 16 -12.17 20.71 -8.87
CA TYR A 16 -12.32 21.70 -9.94
C TYR A 16 -13.14 21.15 -11.12
N TYR A 17 -12.98 19.87 -11.45
CA TYR A 17 -13.73 19.20 -12.51
C TYR A 17 -15.05 18.56 -12.05
N GLY A 18 -15.54 18.89 -10.85
CA GLY A 18 -16.87 18.52 -10.38
C GLY A 18 -16.96 17.21 -9.60
N LEU A 19 -15.84 16.53 -9.32
CA LEU A 19 -15.80 15.34 -8.47
C LEU A 19 -15.50 15.77 -7.03
N THR A 20 -16.57 16.10 -6.30
CA THR A 20 -16.49 16.77 -4.98
C THR A 20 -16.66 15.82 -3.79
N GLU A 21 -17.05 14.57 -4.04
CA GLU A 21 -17.27 13.54 -3.04
C GLU A 21 -15.94 12.93 -2.61
N ALA A 22 -15.23 13.59 -1.68
CA ALA A 22 -13.91 13.15 -1.21
C ALA A 22 -13.86 11.68 -0.73
N ASN A 23 -14.96 11.19 -0.15
CA ASN A 23 -15.09 9.78 0.26
C ASN A 23 -14.96 8.79 -0.92
N TYR A 24 -15.18 9.24 -2.15
CA TYR A 24 -15.06 8.42 -3.36
C TYR A 24 -13.63 8.40 -3.94
N TYR A 25 -12.73 9.29 -3.51
CA TYR A 25 -11.40 9.43 -4.12
C TYR A 25 -10.55 8.15 -4.01
N THR A 26 -10.70 7.40 -2.92
CA THR A 26 -9.98 6.13 -2.75
C THR A 26 -10.43 5.06 -3.75
N VAL A 27 -11.64 5.15 -4.30
CA VAL A 27 -12.08 4.26 -5.39
C VAL A 27 -11.24 4.50 -6.64
N LEU A 28 -11.05 5.77 -7.03
CA LEU A 28 -10.18 6.15 -8.16
C LEU A 28 -8.74 5.70 -7.93
N PHE A 29 -8.25 5.83 -6.69
CA PHE A 29 -6.93 5.33 -6.32
C PHE A 29 -6.82 3.81 -6.49
N GLY A 30 -7.82 3.05 -6.02
CA GLY A 30 -7.87 1.59 -6.19
C GLY A 30 -7.84 1.15 -7.66
N VAL A 31 -8.65 1.81 -8.51
CA VAL A 31 -8.68 1.55 -9.96
C VAL A 31 -7.31 1.80 -10.61
N SER A 32 -6.67 2.94 -10.28
CA SER A 32 -5.32 3.26 -10.77
C SER A 32 -4.28 2.24 -10.29
N ARG A 33 -4.33 1.85 -9.00
CA ARG A 33 -3.38 0.92 -8.39
C ARG A 33 -3.46 -0.49 -8.97
N ALA A 34 -4.62 -0.90 -9.50
CA ALA A 34 -4.79 -2.20 -10.18
C ALA A 34 -3.78 -2.40 -11.32
N ILE A 35 -3.41 -1.33 -12.03
CA ILE A 35 -2.44 -1.36 -13.14
C ILE A 35 -1.01 -1.67 -12.66
N GLY A 36 -0.70 -1.43 -11.39
CA GLY A 36 0.59 -1.84 -10.80
C GLY A 36 0.55 -3.24 -10.19
N VAL A 37 -0.46 -3.52 -9.36
CA VAL A 37 -0.48 -4.75 -8.54
C VAL A 37 -0.86 -6.00 -9.34
N LEU A 38 -1.74 -5.89 -10.35
CA LEU A 38 -2.19 -7.05 -11.13
C LEU A 38 -1.09 -7.58 -12.06
N PRO A 39 -0.33 -6.74 -12.79
CA PRO A 39 0.81 -7.24 -13.57
C PRO A 39 1.88 -7.88 -12.69
N GLN A 40 2.19 -7.31 -11.52
CA GLN A 40 3.12 -7.94 -10.58
C GLN A 40 2.61 -9.32 -10.15
N LEU A 41 1.30 -9.44 -9.86
CA LEU A 41 0.69 -10.72 -9.51
C LEU A 41 0.84 -11.76 -10.62
N ILE A 42 0.73 -11.37 -11.90
CA ILE A 42 0.97 -12.27 -13.05
C ILE A 42 2.42 -12.78 -13.02
N ILE A 43 3.39 -11.90 -12.81
CA ILE A 43 4.82 -12.26 -12.73
C ILE A 43 5.08 -13.19 -11.55
N ASP A 44 4.49 -12.93 -10.38
CA ASP A 44 4.63 -13.78 -9.20
C ASP A 44 4.15 -15.21 -9.47
N ARG A 45 3.11 -15.38 -10.31
CA ARG A 45 2.65 -16.72 -10.75
C ARG A 45 3.57 -17.34 -11.77
N ALA A 46 4.04 -16.56 -12.75
CA ALA A 46 4.98 -17.03 -13.77
C ALA A 46 6.30 -17.54 -13.15
N LEU A 47 6.78 -16.89 -12.08
CA LEU A 47 7.99 -17.28 -11.36
C LEU A 47 7.77 -18.32 -10.26
N GLY A 48 6.51 -18.71 -10.00
CA GLY A 48 6.19 -19.67 -8.94
C GLY A 48 6.52 -19.17 -7.53
N ALA A 49 6.33 -17.87 -7.26
CA ALA A 49 6.63 -17.29 -5.95
C ALA A 49 5.84 -18.03 -4.83
N PRO A 50 6.51 -18.44 -3.73
CA PRO A 50 5.89 -19.20 -2.66
C PRO A 50 4.93 -18.34 -1.82
N ILE A 51 4.20 -18.99 -0.92
CA ILE A 51 3.36 -18.28 0.05
C ILE A 51 4.18 -17.38 0.96
N GLU A 52 3.78 -16.12 1.09
CA GLU A 52 4.35 -15.21 2.09
C GLU A 52 3.88 -15.64 3.48
N ARG A 53 4.81 -16.05 4.35
CA ARG A 53 4.50 -16.55 5.70
C ARG A 53 5.45 -15.96 6.75
N PRO A 54 5.28 -14.67 7.12
CA PRO A 54 6.10 -14.06 8.16
C PRO A 54 5.80 -14.68 9.53
N LYS A 55 6.79 -14.65 10.42
CA LYS A 55 6.64 -15.12 11.81
C LYS A 55 6.31 -13.94 12.73
N SER A 56 5.15 -14.00 13.36
CA SER A 56 4.75 -13.02 14.38
C SER A 56 5.27 -13.41 15.76
N PHE A 57 5.59 -12.40 16.57
CA PHE A 57 6.04 -12.55 17.95
C PHE A 57 5.36 -11.49 18.82
N SER A 58 4.98 -11.86 20.04
CA SER A 58 4.53 -10.91 21.05
C SER A 58 5.71 -10.08 21.59
N THR A 59 5.41 -8.96 22.23
CA THR A 59 6.42 -8.16 22.94
C THR A 59 7.19 -8.99 23.96
N ASP A 60 6.52 -9.85 24.74
CA ASP A 60 7.17 -10.72 25.72
C ASP A 60 8.16 -11.68 25.06
N LYS A 61 7.79 -12.24 23.90
CA LYS A 61 8.66 -13.14 23.17
C LYS A 61 9.89 -12.42 22.61
N TRP A 62 9.72 -11.18 22.15
CA TRP A 62 10.86 -10.35 21.78
C TRP A 62 11.77 -10.04 22.98
N ALA A 63 11.22 -9.72 24.15
CA ALA A 63 12.01 -9.48 25.36
C ALA A 63 12.81 -10.71 25.80
N GLU A 64 12.23 -11.91 25.68
CA GLU A 64 12.94 -13.16 25.93
C GLU A 64 14.10 -13.38 24.94
N LEU A 65 13.87 -13.13 23.65
CA LEU A 65 14.90 -13.29 22.61
C LEU A 65 16.08 -12.34 22.81
N VAL A 66 15.81 -11.08 23.17
CA VAL A 66 16.86 -10.08 23.44
C VAL A 66 17.67 -10.44 24.68
N LYS A 67 17.04 -10.94 25.75
CA LYS A 67 17.73 -11.36 26.98
C LYS A 67 18.65 -12.58 26.79
N LYS A 68 18.46 -13.34 25.70
CA LYS A 68 19.27 -14.52 25.36
C LYS A 68 20.49 -14.19 24.50
N LEU A 69 20.59 -12.96 23.99
CA LEU A 69 21.77 -12.42 23.31
C LEU A 69 22.76 -11.89 24.35
#